data_AF-A0A7S0Z4L9-F1
#
_entry.id   AF-A0A7S0Z4L9-F1
#
_cell.length_a   1.000
_cell.length_b   1.000
_cell.length_c   1.000
_cell.angle_alpha   90.00
_cell.angle_beta   90.00
_cell.angle_gamma   90.00
#
_symmetry.space_group_name_H-M   'P 1'
#
loop_
_entity.id
_entity.type
_entity.pdbx_description
1 polymer ?
#
loop_
_entity_poly.entity_id
_entity_poly.type
_entity_poly.pdbx_seq_one_letter_code
_entity_poly.pdbx_strand_id
1 'polypeptide(L)'
;CCVSLNMSAVARGTFESAHADAVHDCAYDYFGRRVATASSDRTVRIFDVVQRQPHQPHHPSTSSDGGVDGGAHVVNGGVTIDGGVRGEHVATLTGHDGPVWCARWAHPKFGALIATASFDHSVMIHKETEPNVFVCAYKTPVGTHDGSVN
;
A
#
# COMPACT_ATOMS: atom_id res chain seq x y z
N CYS A 1 -20.22 -23.09 20.14
CA CYS A 1 -18.92 -22.52 20.53
C CYS A 1 -18.57 -21.38 19.56
N CYS A 2 -19.11 -20.19 19.80
CA CYS A 2 -18.84 -19.00 18.98
C CYS A 2 -17.73 -18.21 19.68
N VAL A 3 -16.49 -18.37 19.24
CA VAL A 3 -15.41 -17.52 19.74
C VAL A 3 -15.64 -16.14 19.15
N SER A 4 -16.17 -15.20 19.95
CA SER A 4 -16.13 -13.78 19.61
C SER A 4 -14.67 -13.37 19.54
N LEU A 5 -14.15 -13.18 18.33
CA LEU A 5 -12.87 -12.54 18.12
C LEU A 5 -13.03 -11.09 18.55
N ASN A 6 -12.48 -10.76 19.72
CA ASN A 6 -12.32 -9.38 20.16
C ASN A 6 -11.25 -8.74 19.25
N MET A 7 -11.67 -8.23 18.10
CA MET A 7 -10.82 -7.52 17.15
C MET A 7 -10.57 -6.11 17.70
N SER A 8 -9.68 -5.96 18.68
CA SER A 8 -9.12 -4.65 18.98
C SER A 8 -8.21 -4.25 17.82
N ALA A 9 -8.68 -3.34 16.95
CA ALA A 9 -7.85 -2.75 15.90
C ALA A 9 -6.80 -1.87 16.57
N VAL A 10 -5.59 -2.41 16.75
CA VAL A 10 -4.43 -1.64 17.20
C VAL A 10 -3.67 -1.17 15.97
N ALA A 11 -3.45 0.15 15.85
CA ALA A 11 -2.56 0.71 14.84
C ALA A 11 -1.13 0.20 15.11
N ARG A 12 -0.52 -0.50 14.14
CA ARG A 12 0.79 -1.16 14.26
C ARG A 12 1.93 -0.45 13.53
N GLY A 13 1.70 0.80 13.16
CA GLY A 13 2.67 1.64 12.45
C GLY A 13 1.97 2.64 11.53
N THR A 14 2.67 3.74 11.27
CA THR A 14 2.30 4.76 10.30
C THR A 14 3.48 4.96 9.35
N PHE A 15 3.22 5.12 8.06
CA PHE A 15 4.24 5.50 7.08
C PHE A 15 3.79 6.74 6.33
N GLU A 16 4.74 7.57 5.91
CA GLU A 16 4.44 8.75 5.11
C GLU A 16 3.95 8.29 3.73
N SER A 17 2.72 8.67 3.38
CA SER A 17 2.15 8.39 2.06
C SER A 17 2.88 9.16 0.95
N ALA A 18 3.70 10.15 1.31
CA ALA A 18 4.47 11.01 0.43
C ALA A 18 3.67 11.68 -0.71
N HIS A 19 2.33 11.66 -0.61
CA HIS A 19 1.42 12.31 -1.54
C HIS A 19 1.35 13.80 -1.24
N ALA A 20 1.22 14.60 -2.29
CA ALA A 20 1.14 16.06 -2.17
C ALA A 20 -0.27 16.55 -1.82
N ASP A 21 -1.28 15.69 -1.99
CA ASP A 21 -2.69 16.00 -1.79
C ASP A 21 -3.44 14.82 -1.17
N ALA A 22 -4.74 14.98 -0.91
CA ALA A 22 -5.59 14.01 -0.24
C ALA A 22 -5.54 12.63 -0.92
N VAL A 23 -5.43 11.58 -0.10
CA VAL A 23 -5.56 10.19 -0.53
C VAL A 23 -7.04 9.84 -0.52
N HIS A 24 -7.57 9.42 -1.65
CA HIS A 24 -8.98 9.07 -1.81
C HIS A 24 -9.24 7.60 -1.52
N ASP A 25 -8.33 6.72 -1.95
CA ASP A 25 -8.51 5.27 -1.85
C ASP A 25 -7.16 4.58 -1.63
N CYS A 26 -7.20 3.42 -0.98
CA CYS A 26 -6.03 2.57 -0.81
C CYS A 26 -6.42 1.09 -0.90
N ALA A 27 -5.62 0.31 -1.64
CA ALA A 27 -5.90 -1.09 -1.92
C ALA A 27 -4.66 -1.95 -1.74
N TYR A 28 -4.81 -3.04 -0.99
CA TYR A 28 -3.78 -4.07 -0.88
C TYR A 28 -3.73 -4.95 -2.13
N ASP A 29 -2.53 -5.43 -2.45
CA ASP A 29 -2.35 -6.55 -3.37
C ASP A 29 -2.97 -7.83 -2.79
N TYR A 30 -3.26 -8.79 -3.67
CA TYR A 30 -3.87 -10.07 -3.33
C TYR A 30 -3.11 -10.83 -2.22
N PHE A 31 -1.78 -10.68 -2.18
CA PHE A 31 -0.93 -11.31 -1.17
C PHE A 31 -0.71 -10.48 0.10
N GLY A 32 -1.26 -9.26 0.17
CA GLY A 32 -1.11 -8.36 1.31
C GLY A 32 0.31 -7.80 1.52
N ARG A 33 1.21 -8.00 0.56
CA ARG A 33 2.61 -7.53 0.62
C ARG A 33 2.77 -6.11 0.13
N ARG A 34 1.91 -5.64 -0.78
CA ARG A 34 1.98 -4.29 -1.34
C ARG A 34 0.67 -3.57 -1.11
N VAL A 35 0.73 -2.25 -0.99
CA VAL A 35 -0.44 -1.37 -0.95
C VAL A 35 -0.30 -0.31 -2.03
N ALA A 36 -1.38 -0.07 -2.77
CA ALA A 36 -1.50 1.04 -3.71
C ALA A 36 -2.35 2.13 -3.07
N THR A 37 -1.94 3.39 -3.19
CA THR A 37 -2.66 4.56 -2.70
C THR A 37 -2.96 5.50 -3.86
N ALA A 38 -4.21 5.90 -4.02
CA ALA A 38 -4.67 6.84 -5.05
C ALA A 38 -4.90 8.22 -4.44
N SER A 39 -4.34 9.25 -5.06
CA SER A 39 -4.40 10.62 -4.53
C SER A 39 -4.91 11.63 -5.56
N SER A 40 -5.41 12.76 -5.06
CA SER A 40 -5.75 13.93 -5.85
C SER A 40 -4.53 14.56 -6.53
N ASP A 41 -3.31 14.22 -6.10
CA ASP A 41 -2.06 14.67 -6.73
C ASP A 41 -1.80 14.07 -8.13
N ARG A 42 -2.78 13.33 -8.66
CA ARG A 42 -2.80 12.67 -9.98
C ARG A 42 -1.84 11.50 -10.07
N THR A 43 -1.33 11.05 -8.93
CA THR A 43 -0.43 9.90 -8.84
C THR A 43 -1.06 8.77 -8.05
N VAL A 44 -0.67 7.56 -8.43
CA VAL A 44 -0.89 6.38 -7.59
C VAL A 44 0.46 5.89 -7.13
N ARG A 45 0.65 5.76 -5.82
CA ARG A 45 1.91 5.26 -5.25
C ARG A 45 1.74 3.85 -4.75
N ILE A 46 2.77 3.04 -4.96
CA ILE A 46 2.82 1.66 -4.51
C ILE A 46 3.87 1.57 -3.42
N PHE A 47 3.48 0.96 -2.31
CA PHE A 47 4.35 0.73 -1.17
C PHE A 47 4.47 -0.77 -0.90
N ASP A 48 5.69 -1.22 -0.61
CA ASP A 48 5.95 -2.55 -0.07
C ASP A 48 5.72 -2.51 1.44
N VAL A 49 4.95 -3.46 1.94
CA VAL A 49 4.54 -3.58 3.33
C VAL A 49 5.27 -4.78 3.92
N VAL A 50 6.42 -4.50 4.52
CA VAL A 50 7.18 -5.53 5.23
C VAL A 50 6.57 -5.67 6.62
N GLN A 51 5.73 -6.70 6.80
CA GLN A 51 5.33 -7.13 8.13
C GLN A 51 6.49 -7.88 8.77
N ARG A 52 7.10 -7.31 9.81
CA ARG A 52 7.94 -8.11 10.70
C ARG A 52 7.03 -9.15 11.35
N GLN A 53 7.22 -10.43 11.04
CA GLN A 53 6.59 -11.48 11.83
C GLN A 53 6.99 -11.24 13.30
N PRO A 54 6.05 -11.30 14.26
CA PRO A 54 6.45 -11.37 15.65
C PRO A 54 7.38 -12.59 15.75
N HIS A 55 8.64 -12.35 16.09
CA HIS A 55 9.52 -13.43 16.51
C HIS A 55 8.72 -14.25 17.51
N GLN A 56 8.60 -15.57 17.28
CA GLN A 56 7.90 -16.43 18.22
C GLN A 56 8.40 -16.12 19.64
N PRO A 57 7.53 -16.07 20.66
CA PRO A 57 7.98 -15.92 22.02
C PRO A 57 8.92 -17.10 22.30
N HIS A 58 10.22 -16.81 22.40
CA HIS A 58 11.19 -17.78 22.89
C HIS A 58 10.66 -18.24 24.25
N HIS A 59 10.54 -19.55 24.44
CA HIS A 59 10.20 -20.13 25.74
C HIS A 59 11.10 -19.50 26.82
N PRO A 60 10.57 -19.11 27.98
CA PRO A 60 11.39 -18.52 29.02
C PRO A 60 12.37 -19.58 29.52
N SER A 61 13.62 -19.52 29.05
CA SER A 61 14.73 -20.09 29.79
C SER A 61 14.96 -19.15 30.97
N THR A 62 14.71 -19.65 32.17
CA THR A 62 14.99 -18.98 33.43
C THR A 62 16.48 -18.64 33.52
N SER A 63 16.85 -17.44 33.08
CA SER A 63 18.08 -16.79 33.48
C SER A 63 17.76 -15.36 33.90
N SER A 64 18.18 -15.06 35.12
CA SER A 64 17.71 -14.05 36.05
C SER A 64 18.15 -12.62 35.78
N ASP A 65 18.50 -12.24 34.55
CA ASP A 65 18.97 -10.89 34.28
C ASP A 65 17.96 -10.12 33.42
N GLY A 66 17.30 -9.15 34.07
CA GLY A 66 16.39 -8.21 33.44
C GLY A 66 17.08 -7.39 32.36
N GLY A 67 16.77 -7.68 31.09
CA GLY A 67 17.12 -6.87 29.94
C GLY A 67 15.88 -6.13 29.41
N VAL A 68 15.87 -4.82 29.58
CA VAL A 68 14.84 -3.88 29.14
C VAL A 68 15.02 -3.52 27.66
N ASP A 69 14.72 -4.43 26.74
CA ASP A 69 14.89 -4.12 25.31
C ASP A 69 13.56 -3.79 24.62
N GLY A 70 12.92 -2.74 25.13
CA GLY A 70 12.01 -1.86 24.37
C GLY A 70 12.77 -0.83 23.55
N GLY A 71 13.96 -1.20 23.04
CA GLY A 71 14.88 -0.31 22.36
C GLY A 71 14.46 -0.07 20.91
N ALA A 72 14.03 1.15 20.62
CA ALA A 72 13.87 1.67 19.27
C ALA A 72 15.22 1.55 18.52
N HIS A 73 15.32 0.61 17.58
CA HIS A 73 16.45 0.52 16.66
C HIS A 73 16.29 1.55 15.55
N VAL A 74 17.02 2.66 15.64
CA VAL A 74 17.25 3.56 14.51
C VAL A 74 18.28 2.90 13.58
N VAL A 75 17.80 2.36 12.47
CA VAL A 75 18.64 1.96 11.32
C VAL A 75 18.47 3.00 10.23
N ASN A 76 19.56 3.75 9.96
CA ASN A 76 19.75 4.74 8.90
C ASN A 76 18.48 5.16 8.12
N GLY A 77 17.92 6.32 8.47
CA GLY A 77 17.05 7.10 7.58
C GLY A 77 15.54 6.89 7.71
N GLY A 78 15.02 6.13 8.69
CA GLY A 78 13.58 6.04 8.91
C GLY A 78 13.23 5.82 10.38
N VAL A 79 12.39 6.69 10.93
CA VAL A 79 11.82 6.54 12.28
C VAL A 79 10.80 5.40 12.25
N THR A 80 11.05 4.34 13.00
CA THR A 80 10.05 3.29 13.31
C THR A 80 9.55 3.49 14.72
N ILE A 81 8.23 3.67 14.86
CA ILE A 81 7.52 3.70 16.14
C ILE A 81 6.48 2.58 16.12
N ASP A 82 6.66 1.64 17.05
CA ASP A 82 5.74 0.63 17.55
C ASP A 82 4.93 -0.20 16.53
N GLY A 83 5.38 -1.44 16.31
CA GLY A 83 4.61 -2.48 15.61
C GLY A 83 5.20 -2.98 14.30
N GLY A 84 6.43 -2.59 13.94
CA GLY A 84 7.28 -3.28 12.97
C GLY A 84 6.82 -3.28 11.51
N VAL A 85 5.71 -2.62 11.17
CA VAL A 85 5.27 -2.48 9.78
C VAL A 85 6.00 -1.29 9.15
N ARG A 86 6.84 -1.57 8.14
CA ARG A 86 7.49 -0.54 7.33
C ARG A 86 6.86 -0.53 5.94
N GLY A 87 6.42 0.66 5.51
CA GLY A 87 6.01 0.93 4.14
C GLY A 87 7.17 1.55 3.38
N GLU A 88 7.76 0.84 2.42
CA GLU A 88 8.77 1.40 1.52
C GLU A 88 8.12 1.83 0.22
N HIS A 89 8.41 3.03 -0.27
CA HIS A 89 7.89 3.48 -1.55
C HIS A 89 8.59 2.76 -2.70
N VAL A 90 7.81 2.05 -3.51
CA VAL A 90 8.30 1.18 -4.58
C VAL A 90 8.22 1.86 -5.93
N ALA A 91 7.05 2.41 -6.26
CA ALA A 91 6.77 2.93 -7.59
C ALA A 91 5.71 4.02 -7.54
N THR A 92 5.84 4.99 -8.44
CA THR A 92 4.83 6.03 -8.70
C THR A 92 4.26 5.82 -10.10
N LEU A 93 2.95 5.60 -10.18
CA LEU A 93 2.20 5.57 -11.42
C LEU A 93 1.74 6.98 -11.75
N THR A 94 2.13 7.47 -12.92
CA THR A 94 1.79 8.80 -13.43
C THR A 94 1.22 8.70 -14.84
N GLY A 95 0.31 9.60 -15.20
CA GLY A 95 -0.24 9.65 -16.57
C GLY A 95 -1.68 10.14 -16.63
N HIS A 96 -2.38 10.13 -15.49
CA HIS A 96 -3.67 10.78 -15.32
C HIS A 96 -3.53 12.29 -15.35
N ASP A 97 -4.48 12.94 -16.01
CA ASP A 97 -4.53 14.41 -16.12
C ASP A 97 -5.35 15.04 -14.98
N GLY A 98 -6.16 14.21 -14.30
CA GLY A 98 -7.01 14.59 -13.18
C GLY A 98 -6.80 13.74 -11.91
N PRO A 99 -7.48 14.11 -10.81
CA PRO A 99 -7.47 13.37 -9.55
C PRO A 99 -7.81 11.90 -9.72
N VAL A 100 -6.99 11.01 -9.13
CA VAL A 100 -7.26 9.57 -9.15
C VAL A 100 -8.16 9.22 -7.97
N TRP A 101 -9.34 8.70 -8.27
CA TRP A 101 -10.34 8.39 -7.26
C TRP A 101 -10.17 7.00 -6.67
N CYS A 102 -9.77 6.03 -7.49
CA CYS A 102 -9.61 4.66 -7.03
C CYS A 102 -8.50 3.91 -7.75
N ALA A 103 -7.91 2.95 -7.04
CA ALA A 103 -6.92 2.02 -7.56
C ALA A 103 -7.25 0.60 -7.09
N ARG A 104 -7.17 -0.39 -7.98
CA ARG A 104 -7.49 -1.78 -7.64
C ARG A 104 -6.54 -2.76 -8.31
N TRP A 105 -6.04 -3.70 -7.51
CA TRP A 105 -5.24 -4.82 -7.98
C TRP A 105 -6.10 -5.87 -8.69
N ALA A 106 -5.59 -6.40 -9.80
CA ALA A 106 -6.21 -7.53 -10.48
C ALA A 106 -5.81 -8.86 -9.83
N HIS A 107 -6.56 -9.91 -10.16
CA HIS A 107 -6.24 -11.25 -9.69
C HIS A 107 -4.90 -11.75 -10.28
N PRO A 108 -4.04 -12.42 -9.49
CA PRO A 108 -2.68 -12.83 -9.91
C PRO A 108 -2.63 -13.73 -11.14
N LYS A 109 -3.75 -14.37 -11.51
CA LYS A 109 -3.91 -15.14 -12.76
C LYS A 109 -3.62 -14.31 -14.02
N PHE A 110 -3.83 -13.00 -13.97
CA PHE A 110 -3.61 -12.09 -15.10
C PHE A 110 -2.25 -11.37 -15.03
N GLY A 111 -1.41 -11.72 -14.06
CA GLY A 111 -0.21 -10.99 -13.68
C GLY A 111 -0.50 -9.85 -12.70
N ALA A 112 0.55 -9.14 -12.29
CA ALA A 112 0.42 -7.95 -11.46
C ALA A 112 -0.06 -6.78 -12.33
N LEU A 113 -1.38 -6.60 -12.33
CA LEU A 113 -2.07 -5.50 -13.00
C LEU A 113 -2.76 -4.63 -11.95
N ILE A 114 -2.76 -3.33 -12.20
CA ILE A 114 -3.46 -2.34 -11.38
C ILE A 114 -4.34 -1.52 -12.32
N ALA A 115 -5.63 -1.44 -12.00
CA ALA A 115 -6.56 -0.53 -12.65
C ALA A 115 -6.68 0.74 -11.83
N THR A 116 -6.60 1.89 -12.48
CA THR A 116 -6.76 3.22 -11.88
C THR A 116 -7.83 3.99 -12.62
N ALA A 117 -8.75 4.60 -11.89
CA ALA A 117 -9.80 5.45 -12.47
C ALA A 117 -9.69 6.88 -11.92
N SER A 118 -9.82 7.84 -12.83
CA SER A 118 -9.60 9.25 -12.56
C SER A 118 -10.80 10.10 -12.96
N PHE A 119 -10.85 11.31 -12.40
CA PHE A 119 -11.83 12.33 -12.77
C PHE A 119 -11.68 12.82 -14.22
N ASP A 120 -10.53 12.55 -14.87
CA ASP A 120 -10.27 12.88 -16.27
C ASP A 120 -11.03 12.02 -17.28
N HIS A 121 -12.06 11.30 -16.84
CA HIS A 121 -12.86 10.35 -17.61
C HIS A 121 -12.04 9.23 -18.23
N SER A 122 -10.84 8.96 -17.69
CA SER A 122 -9.98 7.89 -18.15
C SER A 122 -9.75 6.80 -17.11
N VAL A 123 -9.64 5.58 -17.62
CA VAL A 123 -9.18 4.42 -16.90
C VAL A 123 -7.84 4.01 -17.49
N MET A 124 -6.87 3.79 -16.62
CA MET A 124 -5.56 3.25 -17.00
C MET A 124 -5.35 1.89 -16.36
N ILE A 125 -4.77 0.98 -17.14
CA ILE A 125 -4.32 -0.32 -16.65
C ILE A 125 -2.81 -0.30 -16.68
N HIS A 126 -2.21 -0.44 -15.51
CA HIS A 126 -0.77 -0.54 -15.34
C HIS A 126 -0.41 -2.01 -15.18
N LYS A 127 0.62 -2.46 -15.91
CA LYS A 127 1.17 -3.81 -15.83
C LYS A 127 2.59 -3.77 -15.30
N GLU A 128 2.89 -4.63 -14.34
CA GLU A 128 4.26 -4.86 -13.90
C GLU A 128 5.01 -5.63 -15.02
N THR A 129 6.03 -5.00 -15.61
CA THR A 129 6.90 -5.63 -16.62
C THR A 129 8.13 -6.25 -15.99
N GLU A 130 8.72 -5.54 -15.05
CA GLU A 130 9.85 -5.97 -14.23
C GLU A 130 9.49 -5.77 -12.76
N PRO A 131 10.16 -6.43 -11.81
CA PRO A 131 9.88 -6.23 -10.40
C PRO A 131 9.92 -4.73 -10.05
N ASN A 132 8.82 -4.21 -9.51
CA ASN A 132 8.64 -2.81 -9.12
C ASN A 132 8.56 -1.81 -10.29
N VAL A 133 8.55 -2.27 -11.54
CA VAL A 133 8.43 -1.41 -12.73
C VAL A 133 7.06 -1.62 -13.36
N PHE A 134 6.21 -0.60 -13.22
CA PHE A 134 4.86 -0.59 -13.77
C PHE A 134 4.79 0.31 -14.99
N VAL A 135 4.29 -0.24 -16.09
CA VAL A 135 4.04 0.51 -17.33
C VAL A 135 2.55 0.60 -17.61
N CYS A 136 2.11 1.73 -18.14
CA CYS A 136 0.73 1.88 -18.60
C CYS A 136 0.51 1.00 -19.85
N ALA A 137 -0.19 -0.12 -19.67
CA ALA A 137 -0.49 -1.07 -20.74
C ALA A 137 -1.72 -0.66 -21.55
N TYR A 138 -2.67 0.03 -20.90
CA TYR A 138 -3.87 0.53 -21.55
C TYR A 138 -4.28 1.86 -20.93
N LYS A 139 -4.68 2.81 -21.78
CA LYS A 139 -5.33 4.06 -21.38
C LYS A 139 -6.57 4.19 -22.28
N THR A 140 -7.73 4.41 -21.68
CA THR A 140 -8.94 4.69 -22.46
C THR A 140 -8.71 5.88 -23.39
N PRO A 141 -9.11 5.78 -24.68
CA PRO A 141 -9.07 6.90 -25.60
C PRO A 141 -9.93 8.06 -25.11
N VAL A 142 -9.46 9.28 -25.36
CA VAL A 142 -10.19 10.51 -25.04
C VAL A 142 -11.54 10.50 -25.76
N GLY A 143 -12.63 10.77 -25.03
CA GLY A 143 -13.99 10.83 -25.57
C GLY A 143 -14.76 9.50 -25.58
N THR A 144 -14.24 8.43 -24.97
CA THR A 144 -14.98 7.16 -24.82
C THR A 144 -16.11 7.24 -23.78
N HIS A 145 -15.94 8.11 -22.78
CA HIS A 145 -16.93 8.34 -21.73
C HIS A 145 -17.16 9.85 -21.58
N ASP A 146 -18.35 10.32 -21.94
CA ASP A 146 -18.86 11.62 -21.46
C ASP A 146 -19.17 11.44 -19.98
N GLY A 147 -18.63 12.33 -19.13
CA GLY A 147 -18.66 12.18 -17.68
C GLY A 147 -20.04 11.89 -17.11
N SER A 148 -20.07 11.20 -15.97
CA SER A 148 -21.30 11.08 -15.18
C SER A 148 -21.73 12.45 -14.69
N VAL A 149 -22.82 12.96 -15.26
CA VAL A 149 -23.61 14.06 -14.71
C VAL A 149 -24.04 13.69 -13.29
N ASN A 150 -23.72 14.57 -12.34
CA ASN A 150 -24.19 14.50 -10.96
C ASN A 150 -25.61 15.04 -10.86
#